data_AF-U2NSC0-F1
#
_entry.id   AF-U2NSC0-F1
#
_cell.length_a   1.000
_cell.length_b   1.000
_cell.length_c   1.000
_cell.angle_alpha   90.00
_cell.angle_beta   90.00
_cell.angle_gamma   90.00
#
_symmetry.space_group_name_H-M   'P 1'
#
loop_
_entity.id
_entity.type
_entity.pdbx_description
1 polymer ?
#
loop_
_entity_poly.entity_id
_entity_poly.type
_entity_poly.pdbx_seq_one_letter_code
_entity_poly.pdbx_strand_id
1 'polypeptide(L)'
;MKNFYNKTSSKEVASKRLKLILINDRDGLSLELLEKIKSEVIMIIAKYVEIHNTEVELKIIKNSSPGVDSSILVANIPIKVNRYR
;
A
#
# COMPACT_ATOMS: atom_id res chain seq x y z
N MET A 1 -3.31 -49.13 6.79
CA MET A 1 -2.35 -48.04 6.50
C MET A 1 -3.14 -46.73 6.43
N LYS A 2 -2.74 -45.73 7.21
CA LYS A 2 -3.48 -44.46 7.40
C LYS A 2 -2.96 -43.47 6.35
N ASN A 3 -3.76 -43.14 5.34
CA ASN A 3 -3.35 -42.20 4.28
C ASN A 3 -3.39 -40.76 4.78
N PHE A 4 -2.21 -40.19 5.01
CA PHE A 4 -2.02 -38.76 5.26
C PHE A 4 -2.07 -37.99 3.93
N TYR A 5 -3.25 -37.53 3.54
CA TYR A 5 -3.39 -36.55 2.46
C TYR A 5 -3.02 -35.15 2.97
N ASN A 6 -1.72 -34.88 3.03
CA ASN A 6 -1.14 -33.54 3.20
C ASN A 6 -1.21 -32.73 1.89
N LYS A 7 -2.41 -32.28 1.50
CA LYS A 7 -2.59 -31.23 0.48
C LYS A 7 -3.73 -30.34 0.97
N THR A 8 -3.55 -29.10 1.39
CA THR A 8 -2.58 -28.08 0.99
C THR A 8 -2.30 -27.23 2.23
N SER A 9 -1.06 -27.14 2.70
CA SER A 9 -0.76 -26.12 3.71
C SER A 9 -0.98 -24.78 3.04
N SER A 10 -1.98 -24.06 3.53
CA SER A 10 -2.30 -22.65 3.33
C SER A 10 -1.15 -21.67 3.66
N LYS A 11 0.08 -22.18 3.80
CA LYS A 11 1.33 -21.46 4.07
C LYS A 11 1.76 -20.54 2.92
N GLU A 12 1.08 -20.63 1.77
CA GLU A 12 1.36 -19.84 0.56
C GLU A 12 0.14 -19.04 0.06
N VAL A 13 -0.62 -18.43 0.96
CA VAL A 13 -1.24 -17.15 0.57
C VAL A 13 -0.13 -16.11 0.63
N ALA A 14 0.70 -16.06 -0.41
CA ALA A 14 1.72 -15.02 -0.53
C ALA A 14 1.03 -13.66 -0.38
N SER A 15 1.32 -12.93 0.70
CA SER A 15 0.82 -11.58 0.90
C SER A 15 1.43 -10.70 -0.19
N LYS A 16 0.64 -10.40 -1.23
CA LYS A 16 1.04 -9.43 -2.26
C LYS A 16 0.76 -8.04 -1.72
N ARG A 17 1.64 -7.11 -2.06
CA ARG A 17 1.52 -5.71 -1.67
C ARG A 17 1.69 -4.82 -2.88
N LEU A 18 0.83 -3.82 -3.01
CA LEU A 18 0.96 -2.72 -3.95
C LEU A 18 1.79 -1.62 -3.27
N LYS A 19 2.88 -1.20 -3.92
CA LYS A 19 3.69 -0.06 -3.48
C LYS A 19 3.33 1.17 -4.30
N LEU A 20 2.95 2.25 -3.64
CA LEU A 20 2.70 3.56 -4.23
C LEU A 20 3.72 4.56 -3.69
N ILE A 21 4.35 5.31 -4.58
CA ILE A 21 5.25 6.41 -4.24
C ILE A 21 4.74 7.66 -4.94
N LEU A 22 4.38 8.68 -4.16
CA LEU A 22 4.02 10.00 -4.66
C LEU A 22 5.14 10.97 -4.28
N ILE A 23 5.82 11.53 -5.28
CA ILE A 23 6.89 12.51 -5.11
C ILE A 23 6.32 13.88 -5.47
N ASN A 24 6.56 14.85 -4.60
CA ASN A 24 6.19 16.24 -4.81
C ASN A 24 7.43 17.13 -4.66
N ASP A 25 7.82 17.77 -5.75
CA ASP A 25 9.04 18.59 -5.89
C ASP A 25 8.90 20.04 -5.40
N ARG A 26 7.72 20.41 -4.89
CA ARG A 26 7.47 21.75 -4.36
C ARG A 26 7.14 21.70 -2.88
N ASP A 27 7.56 22.71 -2.14
CA ASP A 27 6.89 23.07 -0.90
C ASP A 27 5.38 23.18 -1.10
N GLY A 28 4.60 22.62 -0.18
CA GLY A 28 3.22 23.07 -0.02
C GLY A 28 2.16 22.02 0.26
N LEU A 29 2.45 20.72 0.17
CA LEU A 29 1.46 19.73 0.59
C LEU A 29 1.45 19.63 2.12
N SER A 30 0.40 20.16 2.74
CA SER A 30 0.15 19.97 4.17
C SER A 30 -0.04 18.49 4.49
N LEU A 31 0.23 18.12 5.75
CA LEU A 31 0.01 16.76 6.22
C LEU A 31 -1.45 16.33 6.01
N GLU A 32 -2.40 17.23 6.29
CA GLU A 32 -3.82 17.01 6.08
C GLU A 32 -4.17 16.70 4.62
N LEU A 33 -3.57 17.43 3.66
CA LEU A 33 -3.81 17.20 2.25
C LEU A 33 -3.23 15.85 1.79
N LEU A 34 -2.06 15.46 2.29
CA LEU A 34 -1.48 14.14 2.03
C LEU A 34 -2.37 13.01 2.59
N GLU A 35 -2.98 13.21 3.74
CA GLU A 35 -3.95 12.25 4.31
C GLU A 35 -5.23 12.15 3.49
N LYS A 36 -5.74 13.27 2.96
CA LYS A 36 -6.89 13.28 2.04
C LYS A 36 -6.57 12.53 0.74
N ILE A 37 -5.45 12.86 0.09
CA ILE A 37 -4.99 12.18 -1.14
C ILE A 37 -4.87 10.68 -0.90
N LYS A 38 -4.26 10.28 0.22
CA LYS A 38 -4.17 8.88 0.62
C LYS A 38 -5.55 8.22 0.67
N SER A 39 -6.49 8.81 1.41
CA SER A 39 -7.82 8.22 1.60
C SER A 39 -8.52 8.00 0.25
N GLU A 40 -8.49 9.01 -0.63
CA GLU A 40 -9.10 8.94 -1.96
C GLU A 40 -8.43 7.89 -2.86
N VAL A 41 -7.09 7.84 -2.89
CA VAL A 41 -6.35 6.86 -3.70
C VAL A 41 -6.64 5.44 -3.23
N ILE A 42 -6.65 5.19 -1.92
CA ILE A 42 -7.02 3.88 -1.36
C ILE A 42 -8.45 3.51 -1.76
N MET A 43 -9.40 4.44 -1.62
CA MET A 43 -10.79 4.21 -2.03
C MET A 43 -10.92 3.89 -3.52
N ILE A 44 -10.14 4.55 -4.39
CA ILE A 44 -10.15 4.26 -5.83
C ILE A 44 -9.57 2.87 -6.10
N ILE A 45 -8.45 2.50 -5.48
CA ILE A 45 -7.85 1.16 -5.64
C ILE A 45 -8.83 0.08 -5.16
N ALA A 46 -9.54 0.32 -4.05
CA ALA A 46 -10.54 -0.59 -3.49
C ALA A 46 -11.67 -0.95 -4.48
N LYS A 47 -11.95 -0.08 -5.46
CA LYS A 47 -12.96 -0.34 -6.49
C LYS A 47 -12.55 -1.46 -7.45
N TYR A 48 -11.25 -1.73 -7.59
CA TYR A 48 -10.71 -2.67 -8.57
C TYR A 48 -9.94 -3.83 -7.91
N VAL A 49 -9.51 -3.67 -6.67
CA VAL A 49 -8.67 -4.63 -5.96
C VAL A 49 -9.21 -4.81 -4.55
N GLU A 50 -9.37 -6.06 -4.12
CA GLU A 50 -9.71 -6.35 -2.72
C GLU A 50 -8.52 -6.01 -1.82
N ILE A 51 -8.68 -4.98 -1.01
CA ILE A 51 -7.65 -4.45 -0.11
C ILE A 51 -8.05 -4.62 1.35
N HIS A 52 -7.06 -4.91 2.19
CA HIS A 52 -7.22 -4.88 3.64
C HIS A 52 -6.87 -3.48 4.15
N ASN A 53 -7.88 -2.60 4.23
CA ASN A 53 -7.71 -1.19 4.62
C ASN A 53 -7.06 -1.00 6.00
N THR A 54 -7.16 -1.98 6.90
CA THR A 54 -6.60 -1.95 8.26
C THR A 54 -5.08 -2.10 8.32
N GLU A 55 -4.42 -2.49 7.23
CA GLU A 55 -2.99 -2.81 7.21
C GLU A 55 -2.17 -1.91 6.25
N VAL A 56 -2.72 -0.79 5.81
CA VAL A 56 -1.99 0.14 4.93
C VAL A 56 -0.93 0.89 5.72
N GLU A 57 0.35 0.64 5.41
CA GLU A 57 1.49 1.33 6.01
C GLU A 57 1.86 2.56 5.17
N LEU A 58 2.13 3.69 5.84
CA LEU A 58 2.50 4.95 5.19
C LEU A 58 3.75 5.55 5.80
N LYS A 59 4.60 6.10 4.93
CA LYS A 59 5.76 6.88 5.31
C LYS A 59 5.78 8.18 4.51
N ILE A 60 5.77 9.30 5.23
CA ILE A 60 6.04 10.62 4.65
C ILE A 60 7.51 10.91 4.89
N ILE A 61 8.25 11.14 3.82
CA ILE A 61 9.65 11.55 3.85
C ILE A 61 9.69 13.00 3.40
N LYS A 62 10.11 13.90 4.29
CA LYS A 62 10.41 15.28 3.95
C LYS A 62 11.91 15.39 3.73
N ASN A 63 12.31 15.84 2.56
CA ASN A 63 13.69 16.25 2.31
C ASN A 63 13.76 17.75 2.58
N SER A 64 14.41 18.13 3.67
CA SER A 64 14.65 19.53 4.05
C SER A 64 16.09 19.91 3.72
N SER A 65 16.48 19.73 2.46
CA SER A 65 17.81 20.14 2.00
C SER A 65 17.77 21.64 1.70
N PRO A 66 18.81 22.43 2.03
CA PRO A 66 18.79 23.86 1.74
C PRO A 66 18.61 24.09 0.22
N GLY A 67 17.48 24.70 -0.15
CA GLY A 67 17.10 24.99 -1.54
C GLY A 67 16.25 23.94 -2.25
N VAL A 68 15.95 22.80 -1.60
CA VAL A 68 15.07 21.75 -2.13
C VAL A 68 14.20 21.23 -1.00
N ASP A 69 12.98 21.74 -0.92
CA ASP A 69 11.93 21.18 -0.10
C ASP A 69 11.05 20.27 -0.96
N SER A 70 11.24 18.96 -0.80
CA SER A 70 10.42 17.94 -1.46
C SER A 70 9.79 17.02 -0.43
N SER A 71 8.56 16.58 -0.72
CA SER A 71 7.85 15.62 0.10
C SER A 71 7.53 14.37 -0.69
N ILE A 72 7.77 13.21 -0.09
CA ILE A 72 7.50 11.91 -0.67
C ILE A 72 6.53 11.17 0.24
N LEU A 73 5.40 10.74 -0.30
CA LEU A 73 4.46 9.84 0.36
C LEU A 73 4.65 8.44 -0.20
N VAL A 74 5.03 7.50 0.68
CA VAL A 74 5.17 6.08 0.35
C VAL A 74 4.04 5.32 1.03
N ALA A 75 3.24 4.59 0.25
CA ALA A 75 2.20 3.71 0.75
C ALA A 75 2.47 2.25 0.37
N ASN A 76 2.28 1.36 1.33
CA ASN A 76 2.39 -0.08 1.17
C ASN A 76 1.03 -0.69 1.48
N ILE A 77 0.32 -1.11 0.43
CA ILE A 77 -1.09 -1.52 0.51
C ILE A 77 -1.15 -3.04 0.29
N PRO A 78 -1.51 -3.84 1.30
CA PRO A 78 -1.72 -5.26 1.12
C PRO A 78 -2.96 -5.52 0.27
N ILE A 79 -2.79 -6.38 -0.74
CA ILE A 79 -3.85 -6.74 -1.69
C ILE A 79 -4.11 -8.24 -1.57
N LYS A 80 -5.39 -8.62 -1.65
CA LYS A 80 -5.77 -10.02 -1.82
C LYS A 80 -5.69 -10.39 -3.29
N VAL A 81 -4.98 -11.47 -3.57
CA VAL A 81 -4.98 -12.07 -4.90
C VAL A 81 -6.14 -13.04 -4.96
N ASN A 82 -7.20 -12.67 -5.68
CA ASN A 82 -8.14 -13.68 -6.13
C ASN A 82 -7.41 -14.53 -7.17
N ARG A 83 -7.14 -15.80 -6.83
CA ARG A 83 -6.69 -16.77 -7.84
C ARG A 83 -7.86 -16.93 -8.80
N TYR A 84 -7.79 -16.30 -9.97
CA TYR A 84 -8.65 -16.68 -11.09
C TYR A 84 -8.47 -18.19 -11.26
N ARG A 85 -9.53 -18.94 -10.97
CA ARG A 85 -9.63 -20.37 -11.23
C ARG A 85 -10.13 -20.57 -12.65
#